data_AF-A0A9D8ANA3-F1
#
_entry.id   AF-A0A9D8ANA3-F1
#
_cell.length_a   1.000
_cell.length_b   1.000
_cell.length_c   1.000
_cell.angle_alpha   90.00
_cell.angle_beta   90.00
_cell.angle_gamma   90.00
#
_symmetry.space_group_name_H-M   'P 1'
#
loop_
_entity.id
_entity.type
_entity.pdbx_description
1 polymer ?
#
loop_
_entity_poly.entity_id
_entity_poly.type
_entity_poly.pdbx_seq_one_letter_code
_entity_poly.pdbx_strand_id
1 'polypeptide(L)'
;MKKWHFLKHPVVIFVLAQLAWLSLVGIWIYWYVSNYIIFELAEDKISPQLVSKSINLFALITGLFLLVAVLTGMYLIFIYLNRQLHLTKLYDNFIGNVTHELKSPLASIQLYLETMNIRNVPRTKQKEFIALMMKDTKRLNYLINSIL
;
A
#
# COMPACT_ATOMS: atom_id res chain seq x y z
N MET A 1 24.44 -5.32 11.20
CA MET A 1 23.53 -4.26 11.73
C MET A 1 22.30 -4.17 10.83
N LYS A 2 21.22 -4.89 11.16
CA LYS A 2 20.06 -5.10 10.27
C LYS A 2 18.77 -5.02 11.11
N LYS A 3 18.29 -3.80 11.39
CA LYS A 3 17.13 -3.61 12.30
C LYS A 3 16.04 -2.61 11.86
N TRP A 4 16.07 -2.09 10.63
CA TRP A 4 15.17 -1.00 10.23
C TRP A 4 14.18 -1.32 9.08
N HIS A 5 13.96 -2.58 8.72
CA HIS A 5 12.97 -2.91 7.69
C HIS A 5 11.51 -2.92 8.21
N PHE A 6 11.31 -3.06 9.52
CA PHE A 6 9.97 -3.08 10.14
C PHE A 6 9.23 -1.74 10.01
N LEU A 7 9.95 -0.60 10.07
CA LEU A 7 9.37 0.74 9.98
C LEU A 7 8.80 1.12 8.61
N LYS A 8 9.06 0.32 7.56
CA LYS A 8 8.47 0.53 6.23
C LYS A 8 7.17 -0.23 6.03
N HIS A 9 6.75 -1.06 6.99
CA HIS A 9 5.46 -1.73 6.86
C HIS A 9 4.34 -0.71 7.06
N PRO A 10 3.38 -0.59 6.13
CA PRO A 10 2.26 0.34 6.25
C PRO A 10 1.44 0.13 7.53
N VAL A 11 1.47 -1.10 8.08
CA VAL A 11 0.89 -1.46 9.39
C VAL A 11 1.54 -0.67 10.53
N VAL A 12 2.86 -0.51 10.53
CA VAL A 12 3.59 0.16 11.62
C VAL A 12 3.30 1.66 11.63
N ILE A 13 3.27 2.27 10.45
CA ILE A 13 2.90 3.68 10.28
C ILE A 13 1.46 3.90 10.76
N PHE A 14 0.54 3.00 10.41
CA PHE A 14 -0.86 3.04 10.86
C PHE A 14 -0.99 2.94 12.39
N VAL A 15 -0.31 1.97 13.02
CA VAL A 15 -0.33 1.79 14.47
C VAL A 15 0.25 3.02 15.19
N LEU A 16 1.37 3.56 14.70
CA LEU A 16 1.98 4.77 15.27
C LEU A 16 1.05 5.98 15.13
N ALA A 17 0.40 6.17 13.98
CA ALA A 17 -0.57 7.23 13.77
C ALA A 17 -1.77 7.10 14.73
N GLN A 18 -2.26 5.89 14.95
CA GLN A 18 -3.37 5.62 15.89
C GLN A 18 -2.98 5.92 17.34
N LEU A 19 -1.78 5.53 17.77
CA LEU A 19 -1.27 5.84 19.11
C LEU A 19 -1.08 7.35 19.31
N ALA A 20 -0.53 8.05 18.31
CA ALA A 20 -0.36 9.49 18.35
C ALA A 20 -1.70 10.22 18.48
N TRP A 21 -2.70 9.81 17.69
CA TRP A 21 -4.04 10.39 17.73
C TRP A 21 -4.76 10.10 19.06
N LEU A 22 -4.70 8.87 19.57
CA LEU A 22 -5.26 8.53 20.89
C LEU A 22 -4.61 9.34 22.02
N SER A 23 -3.30 9.57 21.95
CA SER A 23 -2.58 10.38 22.93
C SER A 23 -3.04 11.84 22.90
N LEU A 24 -3.19 12.40 21.69
CA LEU A 24 -3.68 13.77 21.51
C LEU A 24 -5.10 13.96 22.05
N VAL A 25 -5.98 12.98 21.79
CA VAL A 25 -7.34 12.95 22.33
C VAL A 25 -7.33 12.82 23.85
N GLY A 26 -6.48 11.94 24.41
CA GLY A 26 -6.33 11.78 25.86
C GLY A 26 -5.88 13.08 26.55
N ILE A 27 -4.93 13.80 25.96
CA ILE A 27 -4.47 15.12 26.43
C ILE A 27 -5.61 16.14 26.37
N TRP A 28 -6.38 16.15 25.28
CA TRP A 28 -7.52 17.07 25.14
C TRP A 28 -8.61 16.80 26.19
N ILE A 29 -8.95 15.53 26.44
CA ILE A 29 -9.92 15.14 27.48
C ILE A 29 -9.39 15.53 28.86
N TYR A 30 -8.11 15.24 29.16
CA TYR A 30 -7.50 15.62 30.43
C TYR A 30 -7.54 17.14 30.66
N TRP A 31 -7.17 17.92 29.64
CA TRP A 31 -7.21 19.38 29.71
C TRP A 31 -8.64 19.90 29.88
N TYR A 32 -9.60 19.36 29.12
CA TYR A 32 -11.01 19.74 29.19
C TYR A 32 -11.61 19.49 30.59
N VAL A 33 -11.36 18.30 31.15
CA VAL A 33 -11.83 17.93 32.49
C VAL A 33 -11.13 18.76 33.57
N SER A 34 -9.81 18.91 33.50
CA SER A 34 -9.05 19.71 34.48
C SER A 34 -9.46 21.17 34.45
N ASN A 35 -9.68 21.75 33.27
CA ASN A 35 -10.12 23.12 33.13
C ASN A 35 -11.51 23.31 33.77
N TYR A 36 -12.44 22.37 33.58
CA TYR A 36 -13.77 22.42 34.21
C TYR A 36 -13.71 22.39 35.75
N ILE A 37 -12.87 21.53 36.34
CA ILE A 37 -12.70 21.41 37.80
C ILE A 37 -12.02 22.65 38.40
N ILE A 38 -11.07 23.27 37.69
CA ILE A 38 -10.37 24.49 38.15
C ILE A 38 -11.34 25.69 38.20
N PHE A 39 -12.30 25.78 37.27
CA PHE A 39 -13.36 26.79 37.36
C PHE A 39 -14.25 26.59 38.60
N GLU A 40 -14.59 25.35 38.95
CA GLU A 40 -15.42 25.03 40.14
C GLU A 40 -14.70 25.36 41.47
N LEU A 41 -13.37 25.24 41.53
CA LEU A 41 -12.56 25.62 42.72
C LEU A 41 -12.28 27.13 42.82
N ALA A 42 -12.36 27.88 41.73
CA ALA A 42 -12.17 29.33 41.69
C ALA A 42 -13.47 30.14 41.95
N GLU A 43 -14.63 29.48 41.94
CA GLU A 43 -15.97 30.08 42.05
C GLU A 43 -16.46 30.26 43.50
N ASP A 44 -15.70 29.84 44.53
CA ASP A 44 -16.05 30.04 45.97
C ASP A 44 -15.98 31.52 46.42
N LYS A 45 -15.86 32.49 45.50
CA LYS A 45 -15.89 33.91 45.82
C LYS A 45 -16.84 34.80 45.01
N ILE A 46 -17.53 34.32 43.96
CA ILE A 46 -18.46 35.19 43.21
C ILE A 46 -19.70 34.41 42.71
N SER A 47 -20.76 34.47 43.52
CA SER A 47 -22.18 34.40 43.15
C SER A 47 -22.73 33.09 42.52
N PRO A 48 -23.73 32.44 43.16
CA PRO A 48 -24.39 31.27 42.61
C PRO A 48 -25.43 31.72 41.59
N GLN A 49 -25.41 31.18 40.38
CA GLN A 49 -26.57 30.89 39.52
C GLN A 49 -26.11 30.71 38.06
N LEU A 50 -26.22 29.46 37.57
CA LEU A 50 -26.38 29.03 36.17
C LEU A 50 -25.19 28.42 35.39
N VAL A 51 -24.00 28.16 35.95
CA VAL A 51 -22.91 27.56 35.15
C VAL A 51 -22.50 26.13 35.57
N SER A 52 -22.81 25.70 36.79
CA SER A 52 -22.37 24.39 37.28
C SER A 52 -23.45 23.31 37.14
N LYS A 53 -23.03 22.12 36.69
CA LYS A 53 -23.78 20.84 36.66
C LYS A 53 -24.52 20.45 35.38
N SER A 54 -24.21 21.08 34.26
CA SER A 54 -24.17 20.32 33.00
C SER A 54 -22.72 20.32 32.55
N ILE A 55 -22.00 19.25 32.87
CA ILE A 55 -20.91 18.80 31.98
C ILE A 55 -21.48 19.00 30.58
N ASN A 56 -20.83 19.76 29.69
CA ASN A 56 -21.37 19.96 28.34
C ASN A 56 -21.33 18.59 27.65
N LEU A 57 -22.37 17.79 27.90
CA LEU A 57 -22.52 16.40 27.53
C LEU A 57 -22.52 16.32 26.01
N PHE A 58 -23.01 17.39 25.37
CA PHE A 58 -22.86 17.68 23.95
C PHE A 58 -21.40 17.71 23.48
N ALA A 59 -20.47 18.36 24.19
CA ALA A 59 -19.05 18.40 23.82
C ALA A 59 -18.40 17.01 23.91
N LEU A 60 -18.73 16.23 24.94
CA LEU A 60 -18.23 14.85 25.10
C LEU A 60 -18.82 13.90 24.05
N ILE A 61 -20.13 13.97 23.78
CA ILE A 61 -20.79 13.17 22.73
C ILE A 61 -20.21 13.51 21.36
N THR A 62 -20.04 14.80 21.05
CA THR A 62 -19.51 15.25 19.76
C THR A 62 -18.05 14.82 19.60
N GLY A 63 -17.24 14.92 20.66
CA GLY A 63 -15.87 14.43 20.69
C GLY A 63 -15.79 12.92 20.44
N LEU A 64 -16.66 12.14 21.08
CA LEU A 64 -16.72 10.68 20.90
C LEU A 64 -17.19 10.30 19.48
N PHE A 65 -18.16 11.02 18.92
CA PHE A 65 -18.63 10.80 17.56
C PHE A 65 -17.52 11.09 16.53
N LEU A 66 -16.83 12.22 16.67
CA LEU A 66 -15.67 12.56 15.82
C LEU A 66 -14.56 11.53 15.97
N LEU A 67 -14.34 11.01 17.18
CA LEU A 67 -13.37 9.95 17.46
C LEU A 67 -13.70 8.70 16.62
N VAL A 68 -14.92 8.19 16.72
CA VAL A 68 -15.35 7.00 15.97
C VAL A 68 -15.30 7.24 14.47
N ALA A 69 -15.71 8.42 13.99
CA ALA A 69 -15.68 8.76 12.58
C ALA A 69 -14.26 8.76 12.00
N VAL A 70 -13.29 9.37 12.71
CA VAL A 70 -11.88 9.40 12.30
C VAL A 70 -11.27 7.99 12.31
N LEU A 71 -11.51 7.20 13.35
CA LEU A 71 -11.02 5.81 13.41
C LEU A 71 -11.56 4.98 12.24
N THR A 72 -12.85 5.13 11.95
CA THR A 72 -13.50 4.41 10.84
C THR A 72 -12.89 4.82 9.50
N GLY A 73 -12.74 6.13 9.26
CA GLY A 73 -12.12 6.64 8.03
C GLY A 73 -10.68 6.15 7.86
N MET A 74 -9.88 6.21 8.93
CA MET A 74 -8.49 5.73 8.91
C MET A 74 -8.42 4.23 8.62
N TYR A 75 -9.30 3.43 9.22
CA TYR A 75 -9.38 1.99 8.99
C TYR A 75 -9.75 1.63 7.54
N LEU A 76 -10.73 2.33 6.96
CA LEU A 76 -11.11 2.15 5.55
C LEU A 76 -9.96 2.49 4.60
N ILE A 77 -9.27 3.61 4.83
CA ILE A 77 -8.09 4.00 4.05
C ILE A 77 -7.01 2.93 4.14
N PHE A 78 -6.77 2.37 5.33
CA PHE A 78 -5.78 1.33 5.53
C PHE A 78 -6.10 0.05 4.75
N ILE A 79 -7.34 -0.42 4.79
CA ILE A 79 -7.77 -1.58 3.99
C ILE A 79 -7.54 -1.32 2.50
N TYR A 80 -7.95 -0.15 2.02
CA TYR A 80 -7.83 0.21 0.62
C TYR A 80 -6.36 0.30 0.18
N LEU A 81 -5.50 0.93 0.98
CA LEU A 81 -4.07 1.00 0.73
C LEU A 81 -3.44 -0.39 0.65
N ASN A 82 -3.77 -1.28 1.59
CA ASN A 82 -3.20 -2.62 1.60
C ASN A 82 -3.66 -3.44 0.38
N ARG A 83 -4.92 -3.28 -0.03
CA ARG A 83 -5.44 -3.87 -1.29
C ARG A 83 -4.68 -3.33 -2.50
N GLN A 84 -4.48 -2.01 -2.59
CA GLN A 84 -3.71 -1.43 -3.70
C GLN A 84 -2.28 -1.97 -3.75
N LEU A 85 -1.57 -1.98 -2.62
CA LEU A 85 -0.20 -2.50 -2.56
C LEU A 85 -0.12 -3.98 -2.99
N HIS A 86 -1.12 -4.78 -2.63
CA HIS A 86 -1.18 -6.17 -3.07
C HIS A 86 -1.41 -6.27 -4.58
N LEU A 87 -2.35 -5.48 -5.13
CA LEU A 87 -2.62 -5.45 -6.56
C LEU A 87 -1.41 -4.98 -7.36
N THR A 88 -0.71 -3.93 -6.92
CA THR A 88 0.52 -3.44 -7.55
C THR A 88 1.58 -4.54 -7.58
N LYS A 89 1.80 -5.25 -6.47
CA LYS A 89 2.76 -6.38 -6.45
C LYS A 89 2.38 -7.50 -7.43
N LEU A 90 1.09 -7.82 -7.52
CA LEU A 90 0.62 -8.82 -8.49
C LEU A 90 0.86 -8.36 -9.93
N TYR A 91 0.58 -7.10 -10.22
CA TYR A 91 0.83 -6.50 -11.53
C TYR A 91 2.32 -6.51 -11.87
N ASP A 92 3.19 -6.08 -10.96
CA ASP A 92 4.65 -6.08 -11.15
C ASP A 92 5.18 -7.49 -11.39
N ASN A 93 4.72 -8.47 -10.62
CA ASN A 93 5.09 -9.88 -10.80
C ASN A 93 4.58 -10.43 -12.15
N PHE A 94 3.36 -10.09 -12.54
CA PHE A 94 2.80 -10.48 -13.83
C PHE A 94 3.62 -9.94 -14.99
N ILE A 95 3.89 -8.63 -15.00
CA ILE A 95 4.69 -7.98 -16.04
C ILE A 95 6.11 -8.54 -16.07
N GLY A 96 6.73 -8.76 -14.90
CA GLY A 96 8.05 -9.38 -14.79
C GLY A 96 8.09 -10.79 -15.38
N ASN A 97 7.13 -11.64 -15.05
CA ASN A 97 7.04 -13.01 -15.56
C ASN A 97 6.78 -13.06 -17.06
N VAL A 98 5.81 -12.28 -17.54
CA VAL A 98 5.52 -12.13 -18.98
C VAL A 98 6.76 -11.68 -19.73
N THR A 99 7.45 -10.65 -19.25
CA THR A 99 8.66 -10.14 -19.89
C THR A 99 9.75 -11.21 -19.96
N HIS A 100 9.93 -11.99 -18.88
CA HIS A 100 10.92 -13.06 -18.85
C HIS A 100 10.59 -14.19 -19.84
N GLU A 101 9.33 -14.63 -19.87
CA GLU A 101 8.84 -15.66 -20.80
C GLU A 101 8.91 -15.23 -22.26
N LEU A 102 8.74 -13.93 -22.56
CA LEU A 102 8.88 -13.39 -23.92
C LEU A 102 10.35 -13.20 -24.33
N LYS A 103 11.22 -12.80 -23.40
CA LYS A 103 12.64 -12.54 -23.69
C LYS A 103 13.40 -13.81 -24.07
N SER A 104 13.07 -14.95 -23.47
CA SER A 104 13.73 -16.24 -23.76
C SER A 104 13.62 -16.67 -25.23
N PRO A 105 12.42 -16.81 -25.83
CA PRO A 105 12.28 -17.15 -27.25
C PRO A 105 12.84 -16.06 -28.17
N LEU A 106 12.75 -14.78 -27.80
CA LEU A 106 13.35 -13.69 -28.56
C LEU A 106 14.89 -13.82 -28.63
N ALA A 107 15.53 -14.10 -27.50
CA ALA A 107 16.98 -14.31 -27.44
C ALA A 107 17.42 -15.54 -28.24
N SER A 108 16.63 -16.62 -28.21
CA SER A 108 16.85 -17.82 -29.03
C SER A 108 16.85 -17.49 -30.53
N ILE A 109 15.84 -16.75 -31.01
CA ILE A 109 15.76 -16.31 -32.41
C ILE A 109 16.96 -15.44 -32.79
N GLN A 110 17.31 -14.45 -31.95
CA GLN A 110 18.47 -13.59 -32.18
C GLN A 110 19.77 -14.39 -32.29
N LEU A 111 19.97 -15.37 -31.40
CA LEU A 111 21.15 -16.22 -31.41
C LEU A 111 21.27 -17.04 -32.71
N TYR A 112 20.16 -17.59 -33.22
CA TYR A 112 20.18 -18.32 -34.49
C TYR A 112 20.49 -17.40 -35.68
N LEU A 113 19.91 -16.20 -35.70
CA LEU A 113 20.20 -15.19 -36.74
C LEU A 113 21.66 -14.76 -36.70
N GLU A 114 22.20 -14.46 -35.52
CA GLU A 114 23.59 -14.06 -35.33
C GLU A 114 24.56 -15.18 -35.73
N THR A 115 24.25 -16.42 -35.37
CA THR A 115 25.05 -17.60 -35.77
C THR A 115 25.08 -17.76 -37.29
N MET A 116 23.96 -17.59 -37.98
CA MET A 116 23.90 -17.67 -39.45
C MET A 116 24.59 -16.48 -40.14
N ASN A 117 24.65 -15.32 -39.49
CA ASN A 117 25.32 -14.15 -40.02
C ASN A 117 26.85 -14.21 -39.86
N ILE A 118 27.33 -14.72 -38.73
CA ILE A 118 28.76 -14.75 -38.40
C ILE A 118 29.44 -16.03 -38.93
N ARG A 119 28.74 -17.17 -38.92
CA ARG A 119 29.33 -18.47 -39.29
C ARG A 119 28.86 -18.93 -40.66
N ASN A 120 29.74 -19.61 -41.38
CA ASN A 120 29.37 -20.30 -42.62
C ASN A 120 28.64 -21.62 -42.29
N VAL A 121 27.33 -21.51 -42.02
CA VAL A 121 26.47 -22.63 -41.61
C VAL A 121 26.02 -23.43 -42.86
N PRO A 122 26.17 -24.76 -42.89
CA PRO A 122 25.69 -25.59 -44.00
C PRO A 122 24.18 -25.41 -44.24
N ARG A 123 23.73 -25.49 -45.50
CA ARG A 123 22.31 -25.35 -45.86
C ARG A 123 21.36 -26.28 -45.09
N THR A 124 21.82 -27.48 -44.73
CA THR A 124 21.04 -28.42 -43.92
C THR A 124 20.77 -27.88 -42.51
N LYS A 125 21.80 -27.30 -41.86
CA LYS A 125 21.70 -26.66 -40.54
C LYS A 125 20.95 -25.33 -40.56
N GLN A 126 21.06 -24.56 -41.64
CA GLN A 126 20.24 -23.36 -41.83
C GLN A 126 18.74 -23.68 -41.83
N LYS A 127 18.32 -24.76 -42.53
CA LYS A 127 16.91 -25.20 -42.51
C LYS A 127 16.44 -25.59 -41.10
N GLU A 128 17.30 -26.24 -40.32
CA GLU A 128 17.01 -26.60 -38.92
C GLU A 128 16.82 -25.35 -38.04
N PHE A 129 17.73 -24.36 -38.15
CA PHE A 129 17.62 -23.10 -37.42
C PHE A 129 16.35 -22.32 -37.81
N ILE A 130 16.01 -22.26 -39.09
CA ILE A 130 14.76 -21.62 -39.55
C ILE A 130 13.53 -22.32 -38.95
N ALA A 131 13.53 -23.66 -38.89
CA ALA A 131 12.42 -24.40 -38.27
C ALA A 131 12.30 -24.12 -36.76
N LEU A 132 13.43 -24.03 -36.04
CA LEU A 132 13.45 -23.68 -34.61
C LEU A 132 12.96 -22.25 -34.37
N MET A 133 13.43 -21.27 -35.14
CA MET A 133 12.94 -19.88 -35.06
C MET A 133 11.44 -19.79 -35.35
N MET A 134 10.94 -20.53 -36.35
CA MET A 134 9.50 -20.56 -36.67
C MET A 134 8.67 -21.10 -35.49
N LYS A 135 9.19 -22.10 -34.78
CA LYS A 135 8.57 -22.65 -33.56
C LYS A 135 8.55 -21.62 -32.44
N ASP A 136 9.67 -20.91 -32.22
CA ASP A 136 9.76 -19.88 -31.19
C ASP A 136 8.85 -18.68 -31.48
N THR A 137 8.71 -18.27 -32.75
CA THR A 137 7.74 -17.24 -33.18
C THR A 137 6.30 -17.67 -32.92
N LYS A 138 5.95 -18.93 -33.18
CA LYS A 138 4.61 -19.47 -32.84
C LYS A 138 4.37 -19.47 -31.33
N ARG A 139 5.37 -19.84 -30.53
CA ARG A 139 5.30 -19.77 -29.06
C ARG A 139 5.11 -18.33 -28.57
N LEU A 140 5.84 -17.38 -29.14
CA LEU A 140 5.69 -15.96 -28.82
C LEU A 140 4.27 -15.47 -29.13
N ASN A 141 3.72 -15.85 -30.29
CA ASN A 141 2.35 -15.50 -30.66
C ASN A 141 1.32 -16.11 -29.69
N TYR A 142 1.52 -17.37 -29.27
CA TYR A 142 0.69 -17.98 -28.22
C TYR A 142 0.76 -17.23 -26.89
N LEU A 143 1.97 -16.86 -26.43
CA LEU A 143 2.14 -16.08 -25.21
C LEU A 143 1.43 -14.72 -25.29
N ILE A 144 1.54 -14.01 -26.42
CA ILE A 144 0.83 -12.75 -26.65
C ILE A 144 -0.69 -12.95 -26.59
N ASN A 145 -1.22 -13.97 -27.29
CA ASN A 145 -2.65 -14.28 -27.29
C ASN A 145 -3.17 -14.78 -25.93
N SER A 146 -2.29 -15.28 -25.06
CA SER A 146 -2.68 -15.66 -23.69
C SER A 146 -2.76 -14.47 -22.72
N ILE A 147 -2.20 -13.32 -23.12
CA ILE A 147 -2.21 -12.07 -22.34
C ILE A 147 -3.34 -11.14 -22.79
N LEU A 148 -3.67 -11.17 -24.10
CA LEU A 148 -4.74 -10.43 -24.76
C LEU A 148 -6.13 -11.00 -24.42
#